data_AF-A0A947MJM4-F1
#
_entry.id   AF-A0A947MJM4-F1
#
_cell.length_a   1.000
_cell.length_b   1.000
_cell.length_c   1.000
_cell.angle_alpha   90.00
_cell.angle_beta   90.00
_cell.angle_gamma   90.00
#
_symmetry.space_group_name_H-M   'P 1'
#
loop_
_entity.id
_entity.type
_entity.pdbx_description
1 polymer ?
#
loop_
_entity_poly.entity_id
_entity_poly.type
_entity_poly.pdbx_seq_one_letter_code
_entity_poly.pdbx_strand_id
1 'polypeptide(L)'
;MAIDGNVSGLNQTTFRALQQIKDPKNMTEAEATQLKTAIAKDGIDSAEEDLIAELTRTDGKSITINAEKDAGFSPQSLQFNPVATKAQGVLNSLKPTVTEADLNKLWAKGAPGVRDIAKLFKNPANTNIITAFAMKRLAVDYAVSNPLNGYAPMIRSIRNFSDGFSQLSPEDKARGSQFIYNVVSEFDRTKAGGMIPDLLYERFKN
;
A
#
# COMPACT_ATOMS: atom_id res chain seq x y z
N MET A 1 6.19 8.10 -8.00
CA MET A 1 7.36 8.49 -7.19
C MET A 1 8.50 8.80 -8.13
N ALA A 2 9.28 9.83 -7.83
CA ALA A 2 10.47 10.17 -8.59
C ALA A 2 11.68 9.72 -7.77
N ILE A 3 12.59 8.98 -8.39
CA ILE A 3 13.88 8.65 -7.76
C ILE A 3 14.69 9.95 -7.73
N ASP A 4 14.84 10.55 -6.56
CA ASP A 4 15.46 11.86 -6.33
C ASP A 4 16.59 11.83 -5.29
N GLY A 5 16.84 10.67 -4.67
CA GLY A 5 17.82 10.50 -3.62
C GLY A 5 17.37 10.96 -2.24
N ASN A 6 16.06 11.16 -2.02
CA ASN A 6 15.53 11.60 -0.74
C ASN A 6 14.24 10.87 -0.36
N VAL A 7 14.32 10.07 0.71
CA VAL A 7 13.17 9.43 1.33
C VAL A 7 12.74 10.24 2.55
N SER A 8 11.45 10.48 2.71
CA SER A 8 10.93 11.20 3.87
C SER A 8 9.65 10.59 4.42
N GLY A 9 9.44 10.74 5.73
CA GLY A 9 8.21 10.26 6.38
C GLY A 9 8.21 8.78 6.72
N LEU A 10 9.37 8.12 6.79
CA LEU A 10 9.42 6.71 7.16
C LEU A 10 8.93 6.48 8.59
N ASN A 11 8.11 5.43 8.75
CA ASN A 11 7.61 5.03 10.05
C ASN A 11 8.76 4.62 10.99
N GLN A 12 8.50 4.74 12.29
CA GLN A 12 9.48 4.43 13.34
C GLN A 12 10.08 3.02 13.25
N THR A 13 9.30 1.99 12.88
CA THR A 13 9.80 0.60 12.83
C THR A 13 10.82 0.44 11.71
N THR A 14 10.49 0.89 10.50
CA THR A 14 11.36 0.82 9.32
C THR A 14 12.61 1.65 9.53
N PHE A 15 12.46 2.87 10.05
CA PHE A 15 13.61 3.74 10.31
C PHE A 15 14.55 3.16 11.37
N ARG A 16 14.03 2.58 12.45
CA ARG A 16 14.86 1.88 13.45
C ARG A 16 15.60 0.70 12.87
N ALA A 17 14.99 -0.05 11.95
CA ALA A 17 15.69 -1.14 11.27
C ALA A 17 16.87 -0.61 10.44
N LEU A 18 16.71 0.53 9.75
CA LEU A 18 17.81 1.19 9.02
C LEU A 18 18.95 1.64 9.97
N GLN A 19 18.63 2.12 11.17
CA GLN A 19 19.66 2.50 12.16
C GLN A 19 20.52 1.33 12.65
N GLN A 20 20.03 0.09 12.56
CA GLN A 20 20.78 -1.10 12.96
C GLN A 20 21.76 -1.60 11.88
N ILE A 21 21.70 -1.05 10.67
CA ILE A 21 22.55 -1.43 9.55
C ILE A 21 23.95 -0.88 9.78
N LYS A 22 24.94 -1.78 9.85
CA LYS A 22 26.30 -1.41 10.28
C LYS A 22 27.07 -0.67 9.21
N ASP A 23 26.85 -1.04 7.95
CA ASP A 23 27.46 -0.39 6.80
C ASP A 23 26.37 0.01 5.78
N PRO A 24 25.85 1.25 5.85
CA PRO A 24 24.88 1.79 4.90
C PRO A 24 25.36 1.78 3.44
N LYS A 25 26.66 1.58 3.19
CA LYS A 25 27.24 1.49 1.83
C LYS A 25 27.27 0.06 1.30
N ASN A 26 27.24 -0.95 2.18
CA ASN A 26 27.34 -2.36 1.84
C ASN A 26 26.32 -3.20 2.63
N MET A 27 25.04 -2.84 2.52
CA MET A 27 23.96 -3.61 3.16
C MET A 27 24.04 -5.09 2.77
N THR A 28 24.12 -5.95 3.77
CA THR A 28 24.13 -7.41 3.60
C THR A 28 22.74 -7.96 3.31
N GLU A 29 22.66 -9.19 2.81
CA GLU A 29 21.39 -9.88 2.60
C GLU A 29 20.61 -10.09 3.91
N ALA A 30 21.32 -10.31 5.02
CA ALA A 30 20.73 -10.45 6.34
C ALA A 30 20.11 -9.14 6.84
N GLU A 31 20.81 -8.01 6.70
CA GLU A 31 20.29 -6.68 7.01
C GLU A 31 19.11 -6.31 6.11
N ALA A 32 19.18 -6.64 4.81
CA ALA A 32 18.07 -6.44 3.88
C ALA A 32 16.83 -7.27 4.27
N THR A 33 17.03 -8.48 4.80
CA THR A 33 15.94 -9.35 5.30
C THR A 33 15.31 -8.78 6.56
N GLN A 34 16.10 -8.21 7.46
CA GLN A 34 15.59 -7.52 8.65
C GLN A 34 14.81 -6.27 8.27
N LEU A 35 15.34 -5.45 7.35
CA LEU A 35 14.65 -4.28 6.82
C LEU A 35 13.34 -4.67 6.12
N LYS A 36 13.37 -5.72 5.29
CA LYS A 36 12.17 -6.27 4.66
C LYS A 36 11.10 -6.65 5.69
N THR A 37 11.51 -7.26 6.80
CA THR A 37 10.59 -7.67 7.86
C THR A 37 9.98 -6.46 8.58
N ALA A 38 10.78 -5.41 8.81
CA ALA A 38 10.31 -4.16 9.38
C ALA A 38 9.28 -3.45 8.47
N ILE A 39 9.60 -3.31 7.18
CA ILE A 39 8.69 -2.75 6.16
C ILE A 39 7.39 -3.55 6.08
N ALA A 40 7.46 -4.88 6.06
CA ALA A 40 6.27 -5.72 5.94
C ALA A 40 5.38 -5.69 7.19
N LYS A 41 5.91 -5.33 8.36
CA LYS A 41 5.17 -5.36 9.63
C LYS A 41 4.11 -4.26 9.73
N ASP A 42 4.47 -3.04 9.37
CA ASP A 42 3.59 -1.87 9.49
C ASP A 42 2.83 -1.58 8.19
N GLY A 43 3.01 -2.44 7.18
CA GLY A 43 2.55 -2.20 5.82
C GLY A 43 3.61 -1.44 5.02
N ILE A 44 3.58 -1.65 3.72
CA ILE A 44 4.32 -0.79 2.79
C ILE A 44 3.41 0.42 2.61
N ASP A 45 3.87 1.65 2.81
CA ASP A 45 3.17 2.87 2.38
C ASP A 45 3.98 3.61 1.27
N SER A 46 3.62 4.86 0.95
CA SER A 46 4.33 5.62 -0.08
C SER A 46 5.80 5.90 0.25
N ALA A 47 6.14 6.10 1.53
CA ALA A 47 7.51 6.31 2.00
C ALA A 47 8.31 5.01 1.95
N GLU A 48 7.72 3.85 2.29
CA GLU A 48 8.40 2.56 2.12
C GLU A 48 8.58 2.17 0.65
N GLU A 49 7.61 2.47 -0.23
CA GLU A 49 7.78 2.28 -1.68
C GLU A 49 8.94 3.11 -2.22
N ASP A 50 9.02 4.37 -1.80
CA ASP A 50 10.10 5.29 -2.16
C ASP A 50 11.45 4.81 -1.63
N LEU A 51 11.51 4.36 -0.37
CA LEU A 51 12.69 3.72 0.21
C LEU A 51 13.18 2.54 -0.61
N ILE A 52 12.27 1.63 -1.00
CA ILE A 52 12.62 0.47 -1.80
C ILE A 52 13.12 0.91 -3.17
N ALA A 53 12.47 1.88 -3.82
CA ALA A 53 12.88 2.41 -5.12
C ALA A 53 14.28 3.02 -5.05
N GLU A 54 14.55 3.85 -4.04
CA GLU A 54 15.83 4.51 -3.81
C GLU A 54 16.94 3.50 -3.50
N LEU A 55 16.72 2.60 -2.53
CA LEU A 55 17.75 1.61 -2.15
C LEU A 55 18.09 0.63 -3.27
N THR A 56 17.17 0.37 -4.20
CA THR A 56 17.37 -0.60 -5.29
C THR A 56 17.76 0.02 -6.63
N ARG A 57 17.99 1.34 -6.68
CA ARG A 57 18.45 1.99 -7.92
C ARG A 57 19.89 1.59 -8.28
N THR A 58 20.27 1.77 -9.53
CA THR A 58 21.58 1.34 -10.06
C THR A 58 22.54 2.48 -10.34
N ASP A 59 22.12 3.74 -10.18
CA ASP A 59 22.91 4.93 -10.54
C ASP A 59 24.01 5.29 -9.50
N GLY A 60 24.06 4.58 -8.38
CA GLY A 60 25.10 4.71 -7.35
C GLY A 60 25.05 6.00 -6.53
N LYS A 61 24.05 6.87 -6.72
CA LYS A 61 23.96 8.13 -5.98
C LYS A 61 23.59 7.89 -4.52
N SER A 62 24.11 8.72 -3.63
CA SER A 62 23.74 8.66 -2.21
C SER A 62 22.28 9.08 -1.98
N ILE A 63 21.67 8.50 -0.97
CA ILE A 63 20.26 8.66 -0.59
C ILE A 63 20.22 9.23 0.82
N THR A 64 19.48 10.29 1.02
CA THR A 64 19.14 10.82 2.34
C THR A 64 17.81 10.21 2.75
N ILE A 65 17.75 9.63 3.95
CA ILE A 65 16.55 8.98 4.47
C ILE A 65 16.15 9.67 5.77
N ASN A 66 14.94 10.23 5.79
CA ASN A 66 14.42 10.96 6.93
C ASN A 66 13.27 10.18 7.59
N ALA A 67 13.29 10.15 8.92
CA ALA A 67 12.18 9.64 9.70
C ALA A 67 10.93 10.52 9.55
N GLU A 68 9.78 10.00 9.98
CA GLU A 68 8.58 10.82 10.20
C GLU A 68 8.85 11.96 11.22
N LYS A 69 8.07 13.04 11.10
CA LYS A 69 8.17 14.16 12.04
C LYS A 69 7.84 13.67 13.45
N ASP A 70 8.55 14.20 14.44
CA ASP A 70 8.32 13.94 15.88
C ASP A 70 8.52 12.49 16.33
N ALA A 71 9.26 11.68 15.57
CA ALA A 71 9.45 10.27 15.86
C ALA A 71 10.17 9.95 17.20
N GLY A 72 10.70 10.97 17.88
CA GLY A 72 11.21 10.87 19.25
C GLY A 72 12.56 10.16 19.41
N PHE A 73 13.27 9.89 18.30
CA PHE A 73 14.60 9.28 18.29
C PHE A 73 15.62 10.09 17.50
N SER A 74 16.91 9.88 17.78
CA SER A 74 18.06 10.51 17.14
C SER A 74 19.06 9.44 16.70
N PRO A 75 19.70 9.56 15.51
CA PRO A 75 19.50 10.60 14.51
C PRO A 75 18.17 10.46 13.75
N GLN A 76 17.63 11.57 13.22
CA GLN A 76 16.41 11.60 12.40
C GLN A 76 16.67 11.51 10.89
N SER A 77 17.93 11.56 10.49
CA SER A 77 18.37 11.43 9.10
C SER A 77 19.49 10.41 9.01
N LEU A 78 19.44 9.55 8.00
CA LEU A 78 20.48 8.59 7.66
C LEU A 78 20.93 8.82 6.21
N GLN A 79 22.18 8.45 5.92
CA GLN A 79 22.71 8.50 4.56
C GLN A 79 23.07 7.09 4.11
N PHE A 80 22.53 6.69 2.97
CA PHE A 80 22.73 5.38 2.36
C PHE A 80 23.30 5.51 0.95
N ASN A 81 23.86 4.42 0.45
CA ASN A 81 24.05 4.21 -0.98
C ASN A 81 23.09 3.11 -1.44
N PRO A 82 22.85 2.98 -2.76
CA PRO A 82 22.06 1.88 -3.27
C PRO A 82 22.71 0.55 -2.90
N VAL A 83 21.89 -0.43 -2.55
CA VAL A 83 22.35 -1.67 -1.91
C VAL A 83 23.01 -2.62 -2.91
N ALA A 84 23.81 -3.56 -2.43
CA ALA A 84 24.43 -4.59 -3.27
C ALA A 84 23.38 -5.53 -3.91
N THR A 85 23.69 -6.13 -5.06
CA THR A 85 22.74 -6.90 -5.90
C THR A 85 21.94 -7.97 -5.14
N LYS A 86 22.53 -8.66 -4.17
CA LYS A 86 21.81 -9.66 -3.35
C LYS A 86 20.76 -9.01 -2.44
N ALA A 87 21.14 -7.94 -1.74
CA ALA A 87 20.20 -7.14 -0.94
C ALA A 87 19.12 -6.50 -1.82
N GLN A 88 19.46 -6.08 -3.05
CA GLN A 88 18.48 -5.59 -4.02
C GLN A 88 17.43 -6.65 -4.33
N GLY A 89 17.84 -7.91 -4.53
CA GLY A 89 16.91 -9.02 -4.77
C GLY A 89 15.89 -9.19 -3.63
N VAL A 90 16.36 -9.10 -2.38
CA VAL A 90 15.50 -9.19 -1.19
C VAL A 90 14.49 -8.03 -1.15
N LEU A 91 14.95 -6.79 -1.33
CA LEU A 91 14.07 -5.61 -1.26
C LEU A 91 13.14 -5.50 -2.49
N ASN A 92 13.61 -5.87 -3.68
CA ASN A 92 12.79 -5.92 -4.89
C ASN A 92 11.61 -6.89 -4.76
N SER A 93 11.68 -7.91 -3.90
CA SER A 93 10.54 -8.80 -3.63
C SER A 93 9.36 -8.11 -2.94
N LEU A 94 9.55 -6.89 -2.41
CA LEU A 94 8.50 -6.05 -1.86
C LEU A 94 7.87 -5.11 -2.88
N LYS A 95 8.41 -5.02 -4.11
CA LYS A 95 7.81 -4.19 -5.15
C LYS A 95 6.49 -4.81 -5.63
N PRO A 96 5.46 -3.99 -5.92
CA PRO A 96 4.22 -4.48 -6.49
C PRO A 96 4.46 -5.33 -7.74
N THR A 97 3.78 -6.46 -7.84
CA THR A 97 3.85 -7.36 -9.00
C THR A 97 2.83 -6.99 -10.08
N VAL A 98 2.05 -5.94 -9.86
CA VAL A 98 0.99 -5.47 -10.75
C VAL A 98 1.07 -3.96 -10.90
N THR A 99 0.59 -3.47 -12.04
CA THR A 99 0.44 -2.04 -12.31
C THR A 99 -1.02 -1.61 -12.21
N GLU A 100 -1.26 -0.29 -12.13
CA GLU A 100 -2.63 0.26 -12.21
C GLU A 100 -3.32 -0.12 -13.53
N ALA A 101 -2.56 -0.21 -14.64
CA ALA A 101 -3.09 -0.65 -15.92
C ALA A 101 -3.58 -2.10 -15.88
N ASP A 102 -2.88 -2.98 -15.16
CA ASP A 102 -3.30 -4.38 -14.98
C ASP A 102 -4.56 -4.47 -14.11
N LEU A 103 -4.63 -3.70 -13.02
CA LEU A 103 -5.83 -3.62 -12.18
C LEU A 103 -7.03 -3.09 -12.96
N ASN A 104 -6.83 -2.09 -13.83
CA ASN A 104 -7.87 -1.60 -14.74
C ASN A 104 -8.37 -2.68 -15.69
N LYS A 105 -7.47 -3.46 -16.29
CA LYS A 105 -7.82 -4.59 -17.17
C LYS A 105 -8.59 -5.67 -16.43
N LEU A 106 -8.21 -5.99 -15.20
CA LEU A 106 -8.94 -6.96 -14.36
C LEU A 106 -10.32 -6.42 -14.04
N TRP A 107 -10.44 -5.20 -13.53
CA TRP A 107 -11.72 -4.59 -13.20
C TRP A 107 -12.72 -4.58 -14.37
N ALA A 108 -12.25 -4.30 -15.58
CA ALA A 108 -13.08 -4.32 -16.78
C ALA A 108 -13.72 -5.69 -17.08
N LYS A 109 -13.19 -6.79 -16.53
CA LYS A 109 -13.78 -8.14 -16.64
C LYS A 109 -14.96 -8.36 -15.70
N GLY A 110 -15.33 -7.40 -14.86
CA GLY A 110 -16.41 -7.53 -13.88
C GLY A 110 -16.04 -8.49 -12.75
N ALA A 111 -17.03 -9.23 -12.22
CA ALA A 111 -16.85 -10.08 -11.04
C ALA A 111 -15.65 -11.05 -11.12
N PRO A 112 -15.37 -11.75 -12.24
CA PRO A 112 -14.17 -12.59 -12.37
C PRO A 112 -12.86 -11.82 -12.13
N GLY A 113 -12.76 -10.60 -12.67
CA GLY A 113 -11.55 -9.80 -12.52
C GLY A 113 -11.38 -9.22 -11.12
N VAL A 114 -12.48 -8.91 -10.43
CA VAL A 114 -12.40 -8.50 -9.02
C VAL A 114 -11.93 -9.65 -8.12
N ARG A 115 -12.29 -10.90 -8.44
CA ARG A 115 -11.71 -12.08 -7.76
C ARG A 115 -10.20 -12.19 -8.00
N ASP A 116 -9.73 -11.88 -9.21
CA ASP A 116 -8.30 -11.89 -9.49
C ASP A 116 -7.56 -10.76 -8.75
N ILE A 117 -8.16 -9.57 -8.62
CA ILE A 117 -7.64 -8.49 -7.76
C ILE A 117 -7.58 -8.97 -6.30
N ALA A 118 -8.61 -9.65 -5.81
CA ALA A 118 -8.64 -10.17 -4.44
C ALA A 118 -7.53 -11.23 -4.20
N LYS A 119 -7.20 -12.06 -5.19
CA LYS A 119 -6.04 -12.97 -5.13
C LYS A 119 -4.71 -12.20 -5.10
N LEU A 120 -4.59 -11.13 -5.88
CA LEU A 120 -3.38 -10.28 -5.90
C LEU A 120 -3.15 -9.58 -4.56
N PHE A 121 -4.23 -9.23 -3.85
CA PHE A 121 -4.21 -8.65 -2.49
C PHE A 121 -3.62 -9.61 -1.43
N LYS A 122 -3.42 -10.89 -1.77
CA LYS A 122 -2.69 -11.84 -0.90
C LYS A 122 -1.20 -11.56 -0.83
N ASN A 123 -0.65 -10.88 -1.83
CA ASN A 123 0.73 -10.42 -1.78
C ASN A 123 0.76 -9.04 -1.11
N PRO A 124 1.43 -8.88 0.06
CA PRO A 124 1.54 -7.60 0.74
C PRO A 124 2.14 -6.49 -0.14
N ALA A 125 3.00 -6.85 -1.09
CA ALA A 125 3.58 -5.92 -2.06
C ALA A 125 2.53 -5.23 -2.95
N ASN A 126 1.35 -5.83 -3.12
CA ASN A 126 0.27 -5.28 -3.94
C ASN A 126 -0.75 -4.47 -3.13
N THR A 127 -0.68 -4.48 -1.80
CA THR A 127 -1.70 -3.87 -0.92
C THR A 127 -1.94 -2.42 -1.29
N ASN A 128 -0.89 -1.59 -1.34
CA ASN A 128 -1.03 -0.15 -1.64
C ASN A 128 -1.61 0.15 -3.01
N ILE A 129 -1.07 -0.49 -4.05
CA ILE A 129 -1.55 -0.23 -5.40
C ILE A 129 -3.01 -0.65 -5.55
N ILE A 130 -3.43 -1.72 -4.86
CA ILE A 130 -4.83 -2.17 -4.81
C ILE A 130 -5.69 -1.20 -3.97
N THR A 131 -5.20 -0.70 -2.83
CA THR A 131 -5.87 0.35 -2.02
C THR A 131 -6.09 1.61 -2.84
N ALA A 132 -5.03 2.14 -3.46
CA ALA A 132 -5.09 3.34 -4.28
C ALA A 132 -6.03 3.16 -5.48
N PHE A 133 -5.98 2.00 -6.13
CA PHE A 133 -6.91 1.63 -7.18
C PHE A 133 -8.37 1.62 -6.69
N ALA A 134 -8.65 0.98 -5.54
CA ALA A 134 -9.98 0.91 -4.97
C ALA A 134 -10.51 2.31 -4.59
N MET A 135 -9.69 3.16 -3.96
CA MET A 135 -10.06 4.55 -3.67
C MET A 135 -10.38 5.35 -4.94
N LYS A 136 -9.56 5.22 -6.00
CA LYS A 136 -9.84 5.87 -7.29
C LYS A 136 -11.17 5.41 -7.88
N ARG A 137 -11.50 4.12 -7.77
CA ARG A 137 -12.79 3.60 -8.24
C ARG A 137 -13.96 4.13 -7.45
N LEU A 138 -13.87 4.12 -6.11
CA LEU A 138 -14.88 4.74 -5.27
C LEU A 138 -15.08 6.22 -5.61
N ALA A 139 -14.00 6.96 -5.89
CA ALA A 139 -14.09 8.37 -6.29
C ALA A 139 -14.90 8.57 -7.58
N VAL A 140 -14.63 7.74 -8.60
CA VAL A 140 -15.36 7.79 -9.88
C VAL A 140 -16.85 7.48 -9.67
N ASP A 141 -17.17 6.44 -8.91
CA ASP A 141 -18.56 6.04 -8.69
C ASP A 141 -19.30 6.99 -7.75
N TYR A 142 -18.60 7.57 -6.77
CA TYR A 142 -19.16 8.60 -5.90
C TYR A 142 -19.53 9.87 -6.68
N ALA A 143 -18.72 10.30 -7.65
CA ALA A 143 -18.99 11.48 -8.46
C ALA A 143 -20.32 11.43 -9.24
N VAL A 144 -20.84 10.22 -9.50
CA VAL A 144 -22.14 9.99 -10.16
C VAL A 144 -23.21 9.45 -9.19
N SER A 145 -22.88 9.31 -7.91
CA SER A 145 -23.77 8.88 -6.85
C SER A 145 -24.42 10.09 -6.19
N ASN A 146 -25.70 9.98 -5.83
CA ASN A 146 -26.43 11.05 -5.14
C ASN A 146 -27.62 10.47 -4.36
N PRO A 147 -28.27 11.28 -3.50
CA PRO A 147 -29.45 10.81 -2.76
C PRO A 147 -30.60 10.30 -3.64
N LEU A 148 -30.79 10.88 -4.84
CA LEU A 148 -31.89 10.49 -5.75
C LEU A 148 -31.70 9.08 -6.32
N ASN A 149 -30.46 8.64 -6.52
CA ASN A 149 -30.14 7.27 -6.93
C ASN A 149 -29.74 6.37 -5.76
N GLY A 150 -29.90 6.84 -4.51
CA GLY A 150 -29.55 6.09 -3.31
C GLY A 150 -28.09 5.66 -3.26
N TYR A 151 -27.18 6.41 -3.90
CA TYR A 151 -25.77 6.07 -4.06
C TYR A 151 -25.50 4.72 -4.75
N ALA A 152 -26.41 4.28 -5.62
CA ALA A 152 -26.34 2.96 -6.26
C ALA A 152 -25.00 2.64 -6.99
N PRO A 153 -24.36 3.57 -7.72
CA PRO A 153 -23.05 3.30 -8.34
C PRO A 153 -21.97 2.93 -7.31
N MET A 154 -21.84 3.72 -6.24
CA MET A 154 -20.88 3.45 -5.18
C MET A 154 -21.17 2.14 -4.45
N ILE A 155 -22.44 1.88 -4.11
CA ILE A 155 -22.87 0.62 -3.50
C ILE A 155 -22.49 -0.59 -4.36
N ARG A 156 -22.62 -0.47 -5.69
CA ARG A 156 -22.27 -1.54 -6.62
C ARG A 156 -20.78 -1.83 -6.59
N SER A 157 -19.93 -0.81 -6.60
CA SER A 157 -18.47 -1.03 -6.55
C SER A 157 -18.01 -1.61 -5.23
N ILE A 158 -18.56 -1.12 -4.13
CA ILE A 158 -18.36 -1.69 -2.80
C ILE A 158 -18.76 -3.18 -2.78
N ARG A 159 -19.93 -3.52 -3.33
CA ARG A 159 -20.39 -4.92 -3.44
C ARG A 159 -19.47 -5.76 -4.30
N ASN A 160 -19.04 -5.25 -5.46
CA ASN A 160 -18.15 -5.98 -6.34
C ASN A 160 -16.84 -6.35 -5.63
N PHE A 161 -16.24 -5.41 -4.88
CA PHE A 161 -15.08 -5.72 -4.04
C PHE A 161 -15.41 -6.80 -3.00
N SER A 162 -16.50 -6.63 -2.25
CA SER A 162 -16.93 -7.59 -1.22
C SER A 162 -17.13 -9.00 -1.78
N ASP A 163 -17.81 -9.13 -2.92
CA ASP A 163 -18.04 -10.38 -3.61
C ASP A 163 -16.73 -11.04 -4.06
N GLY A 164 -15.74 -10.24 -4.49
CA GLY A 164 -14.40 -10.72 -4.84
C GLY A 164 -13.67 -11.39 -3.66
N PHE A 165 -13.72 -10.78 -2.47
CA PHE A 165 -13.09 -11.33 -1.26
C PHE A 165 -13.91 -12.46 -0.62
N SER A 166 -15.23 -12.50 -0.82
CA SER A 166 -16.11 -13.51 -0.23
C SER A 166 -15.79 -14.96 -0.65
N GLN A 167 -15.10 -15.13 -1.79
CA GLN A 167 -14.74 -16.43 -2.35
C GLN A 167 -13.33 -16.91 -1.95
N LEU A 168 -12.64 -16.17 -1.09
CA LEU A 168 -11.34 -16.57 -0.53
C LEU A 168 -11.50 -17.42 0.74
N SER A 169 -10.38 -17.83 1.35
CA SER A 169 -10.40 -18.51 2.64
C SER A 169 -11.06 -17.61 3.71
N PRO A 170 -11.56 -18.18 4.83
CA PRO A 170 -12.17 -17.37 5.90
C PRO A 170 -11.28 -16.23 6.41
N GLU A 171 -9.98 -16.49 6.55
CA GLU A 171 -8.98 -15.49 6.96
C GLU A 171 -8.81 -14.38 5.92
N ASP A 172 -8.68 -14.74 4.64
CA ASP A 172 -8.55 -13.78 3.54
C ASP A 172 -9.85 -12.96 3.35
N LYS A 173 -11.01 -13.57 3.60
CA LYS A 173 -12.31 -12.88 3.60
C LYS A 173 -12.37 -11.83 4.71
N ALA A 174 -11.98 -12.17 5.94
CA ALA A 174 -11.94 -11.22 7.04
C ALA A 174 -10.98 -10.05 6.74
N ARG A 175 -9.79 -10.35 6.19
CA ARG A 175 -8.83 -9.32 5.76
C ARG A 175 -9.40 -8.45 4.64
N GLY A 176 -10.14 -9.04 3.70
CA GLY A 176 -10.84 -8.34 2.62
C GLY A 176 -11.95 -7.42 3.10
N SER A 177 -12.78 -7.86 4.05
CA SER A 177 -13.80 -7.02 4.69
C SER A 177 -13.19 -5.82 5.40
N GLN A 178 -12.13 -6.04 6.19
CA GLN A 178 -11.41 -4.96 6.86
C GLN A 178 -10.77 -4.00 5.86
N PHE A 179 -10.19 -4.52 4.77
CA PHE A 179 -9.64 -3.72 3.68
C PHE A 179 -10.70 -2.79 3.06
N ILE A 180 -11.87 -3.33 2.71
CA ILE A 180 -12.96 -2.53 2.12
C ILE A 180 -13.43 -1.46 3.11
N TYR A 181 -13.62 -1.83 4.38
CA TYR A 181 -13.98 -0.88 5.43
C TYR A 181 -12.98 0.27 5.52
N ASN A 182 -11.68 -0.05 5.59
CA ASN A 182 -10.62 0.95 5.67
C ASN A 182 -10.60 1.88 4.44
N VAL A 183 -10.74 1.32 3.24
CA VAL A 183 -10.78 2.09 1.99
C VAL A 183 -11.98 3.03 1.93
N VAL A 184 -13.17 2.55 2.32
CA VAL A 184 -14.39 3.38 2.32
C VAL A 184 -14.31 4.47 3.39
N SER A 185 -13.87 4.14 4.60
CA SER A 185 -13.66 5.09 5.70
C SER A 185 -12.65 6.17 5.36
N GLU A 186 -11.52 5.78 4.76
CA GLU A 186 -10.51 6.74 4.34
C GLU A 186 -11.03 7.65 3.22
N PHE A 187 -11.75 7.09 2.26
CA PHE A 187 -12.38 7.88 1.20
C PHE A 187 -13.41 8.87 1.77
N ASP A 188 -14.24 8.47 2.73
CA ASP A 188 -15.21 9.38 3.33
C ASP A 188 -14.55 10.52 4.08
N ARG A 189 -13.55 10.19 4.90
CA ARG A 189 -12.78 11.18 5.67
C ARG A 189 -12.07 12.19 4.75
N THR A 190 -11.50 11.73 3.65
CA THR A 190 -10.58 12.54 2.83
C THR A 190 -11.20 13.15 1.58
N LYS A 191 -12.32 12.61 1.08
CA LYS A 191 -12.93 13.02 -0.20
C LYS A 191 -14.40 13.37 -0.08
N ALA A 192 -15.20 12.59 0.64
CA ALA A 192 -16.63 12.87 0.78
C ALA A 192 -16.95 13.77 1.99
N GLY A 193 -16.00 14.01 2.89
CA GLY A 193 -16.16 14.93 4.02
C GLY A 193 -17.13 14.41 5.09
N GLY A 194 -17.25 13.10 5.29
CA GLY A 194 -18.19 12.50 6.23
C GLY A 194 -19.63 12.43 5.70
N MET A 195 -19.82 12.48 4.39
CA MET A 195 -21.14 12.49 3.74
C MET A 195 -21.58 11.12 3.25
N ILE A 196 -20.75 10.09 3.39
CA ILE A 196 -21.15 8.71 3.07
C ILE A 196 -22.05 8.19 4.19
N PRO A 197 -23.29 7.76 3.90
CA PRO A 197 -24.19 7.26 4.93
C PRO A 197 -23.62 6.07 5.72
N ASP A 198 -23.78 6.09 7.05
CA ASP A 198 -23.32 5.04 7.97
C ASP A 198 -23.75 3.61 7.58
N LEU A 199 -24.94 3.48 6.98
CA LEU A 199 -25.47 2.19 6.49
C LEU A 199 -24.56 1.51 5.45
N LEU A 200 -23.67 2.27 4.80
CA LEU A 200 -22.68 1.74 3.85
C LEU A 200 -21.47 1.13 4.57
N TYR A 201 -21.23 1.47 5.84
CA TYR A 201 -20.19 0.92 6.70
C TYR A 201 -20.64 -0.33 7.45
N GLU A 202 -21.90 -0.37 7.88
CA GLU A 202 -22.44 -1.49 8.67
C GLU A 202 -22.34 -2.84 7.95
N ARG A 203 -22.32 -2.82 6.62
CA ARG A 203 -22.14 -4.01 5.78
C ARG A 203 -20.77 -4.68 5.94
N PHE A 204 -19.79 -4.01 6.55
CA PHE A 204 -18.41 -4.49 6.71
C PHE A 204 -18.01 -4.75 8.17
N LYS A 205 -18.87 -4.41 9.14
CA LYS A 205 -18.60 -4.61 10.57
C LYS A 205 -18.79 -6.06 11.06
N ASN A 206 -19.22 -6.97 10.17
CA ASN A 206 -19.54 -8.38 10.46
C ASN A 206 -18.68 -9.36 9.66
#